data_AF-A0A378RNE0-F1
#
_entry.id   AF-A0A378RNE0-F1
#
_cell.length_a   1.000
_cell.length_b   1.000
_cell.length_c   1.000
_cell.angle_alpha   90.00
_cell.angle_beta   90.00
_cell.angle_gamma   90.00
#
_symmetry.space_group_name_H-M   'P 1'
#
loop_
_entity.id
_entity.type
_entity.pdbx_description
1 polymer ?
#
loop_
_entity_poly.entity_id
_entity_poly.type
_entity_poly.pdbx_seq_one_letter_code
_entity_poly.pdbx_strand_id
1 'polypeptide(L)'
;MITKWTIKNFKSVSKKTELKFEPLTIFAGANSSGKSTIIQSLLLTTQTIQNPVTSRSVILNGHISKFGNFNDILSHNEKENKNIEIGFSLSPTKNNVEGDILSRRYIYPFEEEFNRLDLQFSFSANGNQVEQLNPLLNSVNIVSINEENVKQRINIKRSLKTFDEKVSEFKINSLSNFDRQSLEFEIDITPKSRIATRYYKSPNKIEYIGVNLLHFLPYSVTGTYNELDSEIEYVLGIFEGKSSYIDFDDIEHWDLIFNDELKKIVINVFEDIANDQKIPEILQNPRISESFNRNLGFLKKNFSSKNLERCLNNRYYQRLIISVFEEKKDDIVRNLDKIRSDKYIKVRTLPLHLPEVNYIENYFKRNLKYLGPLRDEPKAIYPLEGYTDSTDVGFKGENTAAVLEIHKNAYVNYIPSSEFEKKTENKLSKKDTLQNAVLDWLVYLGVASNYKTSDKGKLGHELTVATDSSNNFQDLTHVGVGVSQVLPILVLSLLANSDSTLIFEQPELHLHPKVQTRLADFFISLNILNKQCIVETHSEYLINRLRYLVAISEGESLSKNSILYFVEKENAISTYKEIRINKYGVIKDWPVGFFDESEKLASKMLEAAMLKRKKDK
;
A
#
# COMPACT_ATOMS: atom_id res chain seq x y z
N MET A 1 8.42 1.14 4.53
CA MET A 1 8.18 0.67 5.92
C MET A 1 6.92 1.30 6.50
N ILE A 2 6.32 0.70 7.53
CA ILE A 2 5.21 1.30 8.30
C ILE A 2 5.82 2.23 9.35
N THR A 3 5.42 3.50 9.39
CA THR A 3 5.94 4.48 10.35
C THR A 3 4.91 4.87 11.41
N LYS A 4 3.62 4.65 11.13
CA LYS A 4 2.53 4.93 12.06
C LYS A 4 1.40 3.95 11.85
N TRP A 5 0.74 3.57 12.95
CA TRP A 5 -0.49 2.78 12.96
C TRP A 5 -1.53 3.45 13.85
N THR A 6 -2.78 3.49 13.41
CA THR A 6 -3.89 4.17 14.08
C THR A 6 -5.08 3.23 14.15
N ILE A 7 -5.69 3.10 15.33
CA ILE A 7 -6.91 2.33 15.52
C ILE A 7 -7.90 3.05 16.44
N LYS A 8 -9.18 2.81 16.24
CA LYS A 8 -10.26 3.29 17.11
C LYS A 8 -11.35 2.23 17.17
N ASN A 9 -11.89 2.03 18.37
CA ASN A 9 -13.03 1.15 18.63
C ASN A 9 -12.84 -0.30 18.16
N PHE A 10 -11.60 -0.79 18.24
CA PHE A 10 -11.22 -2.14 17.81
C PHE A 10 -10.79 -2.97 19.02
N LYS A 11 -11.56 -4.01 19.35
CA LYS A 11 -11.37 -4.92 20.49
C LYS A 11 -11.12 -4.15 21.79
N SER A 12 -9.94 -4.30 22.37
CA SER A 12 -9.59 -3.68 23.64
C SER A 12 -9.30 -2.18 23.53
N VAL A 13 -9.26 -1.61 22.33
CA VAL A 13 -9.02 -0.18 22.11
C VAL A 13 -10.32 0.54 21.81
N SER A 14 -10.75 1.41 22.72
CA SER A 14 -11.99 2.21 22.58
C SER A 14 -11.72 3.53 21.86
N LYS A 15 -10.87 4.38 22.44
CA LYS A 15 -10.50 5.70 21.92
C LYS A 15 -9.55 5.57 20.73
N LYS A 16 -9.42 6.66 19.96
CA LYS A 16 -8.45 6.74 18.87
C LYS A 16 -7.03 6.69 19.45
N THR A 17 -6.30 5.64 19.13
CA THR A 17 -4.92 5.40 19.55
C THR A 17 -4.01 5.45 18.34
N GLU A 18 -2.97 6.26 18.42
CA GLU A 18 -1.96 6.41 17.38
C GLU A 18 -0.61 5.94 17.92
N LEU A 19 0.04 5.03 17.19
CA LEU A 19 1.32 4.43 17.55
C LEU A 19 2.35 4.74 16.45
N LYS A 20 3.52 5.22 16.84
CA LYS A 20 4.69 5.34 15.96
C LYS A 20 5.41 4.00 15.87
N PHE A 21 5.78 3.59 14.67
CA PHE A 21 6.58 2.40 14.45
C PHE A 21 7.97 2.82 13.99
N GLU A 22 8.98 2.22 14.61
CA GLU A 22 10.38 2.35 14.24
C GLU A 22 10.85 1.04 13.58
N PRO A 23 12.05 1.01 12.97
CA PRO A 23 12.61 -0.19 12.38
C PRO A 23 12.62 -1.42 13.33
N LEU A 24 12.72 -1.23 14.64
CA LEU A 24 12.39 -2.26 15.63
C LEU A 24 11.31 -1.74 16.58
N THR A 25 10.10 -2.30 16.48
CA THR A 25 8.95 -1.97 17.33
C THR A 25 8.60 -3.17 18.18
N ILE A 26 8.61 -3.02 19.50
CA ILE A 26 8.34 -4.12 20.44
C ILE A 26 7.08 -3.81 21.25
N PHE A 27 6.16 -4.78 21.32
CA PHE A 27 5.01 -4.75 22.22
C PHE A 27 5.25 -5.70 23.39
N ALA A 28 5.19 -5.17 24.60
CA ALA A 28 5.45 -5.91 25.82
C ALA A 28 4.38 -5.57 26.87
N GLY A 29 4.05 -6.50 27.78
CA GLY A 29 2.93 -6.33 28.71
C GLY A 29 2.38 -7.65 29.22
N ALA A 30 1.56 -7.59 30.27
CA ALA A 30 0.91 -8.77 30.86
C ALA A 30 0.06 -9.56 29.85
N ASN A 31 -0.21 -10.84 30.12
CA ASN A 31 -1.10 -11.63 29.28
C ASN A 31 -2.49 -10.99 29.20
N SER A 32 -3.11 -11.06 28.03
CA SER A 32 -4.44 -10.48 27.76
C SER A 32 -4.54 -8.95 27.94
N SER A 33 -3.41 -8.24 27.95
CA SER A 33 -3.37 -6.77 28.05
C SER A 33 -3.69 -6.03 26.77
N GLY A 34 -3.88 -6.72 25.63
CA GLY A 34 -4.25 -6.11 24.35
C GLY A 34 -3.10 -5.88 23.36
N LYS A 35 -1.90 -6.42 23.61
CA LYS A 35 -0.76 -6.38 22.66
C LYS A 35 -1.16 -6.85 21.25
N SER A 36 -1.76 -8.03 21.17
CA SER A 36 -2.20 -8.61 19.90
C SER A 36 -3.33 -7.83 19.25
N THR A 37 -4.00 -6.88 19.93
CA THR A 37 -5.04 -6.04 19.29
C THR A 37 -4.45 -5.20 18.16
N ILE A 38 -3.23 -4.67 18.33
CA ILE A 38 -2.54 -3.93 17.27
C ILE A 38 -2.20 -4.87 16.12
N ILE A 39 -1.51 -5.97 16.42
CA ILE A 39 -1.11 -6.96 15.40
C ILE A 39 -2.33 -7.44 14.63
N GLN A 40 -3.42 -7.80 15.32
CA GLN A 40 -4.68 -8.23 14.71
C GLN A 40 -5.29 -7.18 13.76
N SER A 41 -5.16 -5.89 14.04
CA SER A 41 -5.62 -4.85 13.10
C SER A 41 -4.73 -4.77 11.84
N LEU A 42 -3.41 -5.01 11.96
CA LEU A 42 -2.52 -5.19 10.82
C LEU A 42 -2.92 -6.44 10.01
N LEU A 43 -3.18 -7.56 10.68
CA LEU A 43 -3.58 -8.81 10.01
C LEU A 43 -4.94 -8.67 9.32
N LEU A 44 -5.90 -7.99 9.92
CA LEU A 44 -7.20 -7.68 9.28
C LEU A 44 -7.01 -6.89 7.98
N THR A 45 -6.15 -5.87 8.01
CA THR A 45 -5.83 -5.05 6.83
C THR A 45 -5.12 -5.88 5.76
N THR A 46 -4.11 -6.64 6.17
CA THR A 46 -3.30 -7.50 5.30
C THR A 46 -4.17 -8.56 4.62
N GLN A 47 -4.94 -9.33 5.39
CA GLN A 47 -5.77 -10.41 4.86
C GLN A 47 -6.90 -9.87 3.97
N THR A 48 -7.38 -8.65 4.23
CA THR A 48 -8.36 -8.00 3.37
C THR A 48 -7.74 -7.70 2.01
N ILE A 49 -6.60 -7.01 1.96
CA ILE A 49 -5.91 -6.65 0.70
C ILE A 49 -5.44 -7.90 -0.08
N GLN A 50 -5.01 -8.95 0.62
CA GLN A 50 -4.55 -10.19 -0.01
C GLN A 50 -5.69 -11.10 -0.51
N ASN A 51 -6.94 -10.83 -0.14
CA ASN A 51 -8.04 -11.74 -0.46
C ASN A 51 -8.41 -11.68 -1.96
N PRO A 52 -8.66 -12.81 -2.63
CA PRO A 52 -9.10 -12.81 -4.01
C PRO A 52 -10.55 -12.31 -4.18
N VAL A 53 -11.38 -12.34 -3.14
CA VAL A 53 -12.78 -11.88 -3.19
C VAL A 53 -12.85 -10.38 -2.92
N THR A 54 -12.66 -9.59 -3.97
CA THR A 54 -12.53 -8.13 -3.90
C THR A 54 -13.82 -7.36 -3.70
N SER A 55 -14.98 -8.00 -3.84
CA SER A 55 -16.29 -7.36 -3.67
C SER A 55 -16.65 -7.01 -2.22
N ARG A 56 -15.92 -7.56 -1.25
CA ARG A 56 -16.14 -7.30 0.18
C ARG A 56 -15.17 -6.25 0.68
N SER A 57 -15.67 -5.21 1.33
CA SER A 57 -14.82 -4.10 1.77
C SER A 57 -13.80 -4.47 2.83
N VAL A 58 -14.18 -5.33 3.79
CA VAL A 58 -13.30 -5.81 4.87
C VAL A 58 -13.55 -7.30 5.07
N ILE A 59 -12.48 -8.08 5.17
CA ILE A 59 -12.54 -9.53 5.38
C ILE A 59 -12.29 -9.84 6.86
N LEU A 60 -13.36 -10.11 7.62
CA LEU A 60 -13.23 -10.48 9.05
C LEU A 60 -12.68 -11.89 9.26
N ASN A 61 -13.01 -12.83 8.37
CA ASN A 61 -12.60 -14.22 8.52
C ASN A 61 -11.82 -14.63 7.27
N GLY A 62 -10.50 -14.46 7.34
CA GLY A 62 -9.56 -14.71 6.24
C GLY A 62 -8.66 -15.92 6.49
N HIS A 63 -7.64 -16.05 5.64
CA HIS A 63 -6.62 -17.10 5.71
C HIS A 63 -5.63 -16.89 6.86
N ILE A 64 -5.38 -15.64 7.27
CA ILE A 64 -4.43 -15.31 8.35
C ILE A 64 -5.09 -15.42 9.73
N SER A 65 -6.28 -14.85 9.88
CA SER A 65 -6.99 -14.76 11.16
C SER A 65 -8.50 -14.79 10.98
N LYS A 66 -9.17 -15.38 11.97
CA LYS A 66 -10.63 -15.44 12.04
C LYS A 66 -11.10 -14.58 13.21
N PHE A 67 -11.71 -13.45 12.89
CA PHE A 67 -12.16 -12.48 13.89
C PHE A 67 -13.58 -12.75 14.41
N GLY A 68 -14.32 -13.67 13.80
CA GLY A 68 -15.72 -13.93 14.15
C GLY A 68 -16.65 -12.90 13.52
N ASN A 69 -17.61 -12.43 14.30
CA ASN A 69 -18.61 -11.45 13.88
C ASN A 69 -18.12 -10.02 14.12
N PHE A 70 -18.77 -9.03 13.50
CA PHE A 70 -18.42 -7.62 13.72
C PHE A 70 -18.44 -7.20 15.20
N ASN A 71 -19.37 -7.74 16.00
CA ASN A 71 -19.45 -7.42 17.43
C ASN A 71 -18.27 -7.97 18.25
N ASP A 72 -17.56 -8.99 17.76
CA ASP A 72 -16.39 -9.57 18.43
C ASP A 72 -15.14 -8.68 18.28
N ILE A 73 -15.14 -7.79 17.29
CA ILE A 73 -14.06 -6.82 17.06
C ILE A 73 -14.42 -5.41 17.52
N LEU A 74 -15.66 -5.16 17.93
CA LEU A 74 -16.08 -3.87 18.46
C LEU A 74 -15.59 -3.71 19.91
N SER A 75 -15.21 -2.49 20.31
CA SER A 75 -14.86 -2.27 21.70
C SER A 75 -16.10 -2.35 22.60
N HIS A 76 -15.98 -3.06 23.72
CA HIS A 76 -17.08 -3.22 24.68
C HIS A 76 -17.57 -1.90 25.28
N ASN A 77 -16.72 -0.86 25.29
CA ASN A 77 -17.00 0.41 25.96
C ASN A 77 -17.57 1.48 24.99
N GLU A 78 -17.68 1.19 23.69
CA GLU A 78 -18.13 2.12 22.64
C GLU A 78 -19.23 1.47 21.78
N LYS A 79 -20.27 0.89 22.43
CA LYS A 79 -21.34 0.16 21.75
C LYS A 79 -22.33 1.04 20.97
N GLU A 80 -22.45 2.32 21.35
CA GLU A 80 -23.33 3.28 20.69
C GLU A 80 -22.77 3.71 19.32
N ASN A 81 -21.46 3.92 19.23
CA ASN A 81 -20.78 4.24 17.99
C ASN A 81 -20.24 2.97 17.35
N LYS A 82 -20.99 2.34 16.43
CA LYS A 82 -20.56 1.10 15.76
C LYS A 82 -19.52 1.31 14.64
N ASN A 83 -18.76 2.40 14.68
CA ASN A 83 -17.74 2.69 13.68
C ASN A 83 -16.34 2.29 14.18
N ILE A 84 -15.65 1.48 13.40
CA ILE A 84 -14.25 1.10 13.60
C ILE A 84 -13.41 1.89 12.62
N GLU A 85 -12.27 2.42 13.07
CA GLU A 85 -11.34 3.21 12.24
C GLU A 85 -9.96 2.56 12.33
N ILE A 86 -9.35 2.30 11.17
CA ILE A 86 -7.98 1.80 11.06
C ILE A 86 -7.23 2.72 10.09
N GLY A 87 -6.00 3.09 10.42
CA GLY A 87 -5.15 3.86 9.52
C GLY A 87 -3.67 3.56 9.71
N PHE A 88 -2.88 3.88 8.70
CA PHE A 88 -1.45 3.63 8.69
C PHE A 88 -0.71 4.65 7.83
N SER A 89 0.57 4.85 8.15
CA SER A 89 1.51 5.64 7.35
C SER A 89 2.60 4.73 6.84
N LEU A 90 2.86 4.79 5.54
CA LEU A 90 3.99 4.16 4.87
C LEU A 90 5.00 5.22 4.45
N SER A 91 6.28 4.90 4.61
CA SER A 91 7.38 5.65 4.01
C SER A 91 8.09 4.74 3.01
N PRO A 92 7.92 4.99 1.70
CA PRO A 92 8.66 4.31 0.65
C PRO A 92 10.15 4.68 0.72
N THR A 93 10.96 3.67 0.57
CA THR A 93 12.42 3.73 0.50
C THR A 93 12.83 3.69 -0.97
N LYS A 94 13.80 4.52 -1.35
CA LYS A 94 14.14 4.86 -2.75
C LYS A 94 14.62 3.70 -3.66
N ASN A 95 14.63 2.45 -3.18
CA ASN A 95 15.31 1.35 -3.86
C ASN A 95 14.41 0.27 -4.50
N ASN A 96 13.08 0.44 -4.58
CA ASN A 96 12.18 -0.68 -4.87
C ASN A 96 11.18 -0.48 -6.03
N VAL A 97 11.52 0.30 -7.07
CA VAL A 97 10.69 0.35 -8.31
C VAL A 97 11.32 -0.44 -9.49
N GLU A 98 12.61 -0.79 -9.44
CA GLU A 98 13.25 -1.45 -10.59
C GLU A 98 12.89 -2.95 -10.77
N GLY A 99 12.31 -3.59 -9.76
CA GLY A 99 12.28 -5.05 -9.69
C GLY A 99 11.18 -5.82 -10.42
N ASP A 100 10.03 -5.23 -10.79
CA ASP A 100 8.87 -6.08 -11.12
C ASP A 100 7.87 -5.53 -12.16
N ILE A 101 8.38 -4.78 -13.14
CA ILE A 101 7.59 -4.23 -14.26
C ILE A 101 7.16 -5.32 -15.27
N LEU A 102 7.57 -6.58 -15.10
CA LEU A 102 7.43 -7.62 -16.13
C LEU A 102 6.03 -8.28 -16.24
N SER A 103 5.06 -8.01 -15.36
CA SER A 103 3.74 -8.68 -15.41
C SER A 103 2.56 -7.85 -15.97
N ARG A 104 2.76 -6.58 -16.36
CA ARG A 104 1.73 -5.79 -17.07
C ARG A 104 2.36 -4.97 -18.20
N ARG A 105 2.42 -5.55 -19.41
CA ARG A 105 2.94 -4.96 -20.66
C ARG A 105 2.25 -3.68 -21.18
N TYR A 106 1.44 -2.99 -20.36
CA TYR A 106 0.78 -1.74 -20.76
C TYR A 106 0.72 -0.67 -19.67
N ILE A 107 1.58 -0.74 -18.64
CA ILE A 107 1.69 0.33 -17.64
C ILE A 107 3.08 0.97 -17.79
N TYR A 108 3.14 2.13 -18.44
CA TYR A 108 4.31 3.01 -18.29
C TYR A 108 4.44 3.38 -16.80
N PRO A 109 5.65 3.35 -16.23
CA PRO A 109 5.86 3.76 -14.85
C PRO A 109 5.47 5.23 -14.72
N PHE A 110 4.51 5.54 -13.85
CA PHE A 110 4.37 6.88 -13.33
C PHE A 110 5.58 7.11 -12.41
N GLU A 111 6.48 7.99 -12.81
CA GLU A 111 7.74 8.36 -12.12
C GLU A 111 7.52 9.21 -10.84
N GLU A 112 6.32 9.22 -10.28
CA GLU A 112 6.07 10.04 -9.09
C GLU A 112 6.32 9.23 -7.82
N GLU A 113 7.55 9.35 -7.34
CA GLU A 113 7.96 8.83 -6.05
C GLU A 113 7.33 9.69 -4.94
N PHE A 114 6.48 9.08 -4.12
CA PHE A 114 6.03 9.65 -2.85
C PHE A 114 6.92 9.18 -1.72
N ASN A 115 7.31 10.10 -0.83
CA ASN A 115 8.13 9.78 0.35
C ASN A 115 7.28 9.41 1.57
N ARG A 116 5.97 9.69 1.50
CA ARG A 116 5.00 9.38 2.53
C ARG A 116 3.62 9.12 1.93
N LEU A 117 2.97 8.08 2.46
CA LEU A 117 1.62 7.69 2.11
C LEU A 117 0.84 7.37 3.38
N ASP A 118 -0.22 8.12 3.66
CA ASP A 118 -1.13 7.88 4.76
C ASP A 118 -2.44 7.31 4.20
N LEU A 119 -2.95 6.23 4.77
CA LEU A 119 -4.28 5.69 4.46
C LEU A 119 -5.06 5.52 5.76
N GLN A 120 -6.34 5.87 5.73
CA GLN A 120 -7.27 5.66 6.81
C GLN A 120 -8.61 5.19 6.26
N PHE A 121 -9.15 4.09 6.79
CA PHE A 121 -10.46 3.59 6.44
C PHE A 121 -11.31 3.34 7.68
N SER A 122 -12.62 3.47 7.52
CA SER A 122 -13.59 3.24 8.59
C SER A 122 -14.74 2.38 8.11
N PHE A 123 -15.27 1.51 8.97
CA PHE A 123 -16.32 0.56 8.62
C PHE A 123 -17.21 0.25 9.83
N SER A 124 -18.43 -0.19 9.56
CA SER A 124 -19.44 -0.50 10.59
C SER A 124 -20.22 -1.77 10.30
N ALA A 125 -20.97 -2.23 11.29
CA ALA A 125 -21.88 -3.36 11.15
C ALA A 125 -22.86 -3.16 9.98
N ASN A 126 -23.10 -4.24 9.23
CA ASN A 126 -24.24 -4.30 8.32
C ASN A 126 -25.51 -4.61 9.14
N GLY A 127 -26.37 -3.61 9.33
CA GLY A 127 -27.58 -3.72 10.15
C GLY A 127 -28.57 -4.82 9.69
N ASN A 128 -28.46 -5.28 8.44
CA ASN A 128 -29.39 -6.22 7.82
C ASN A 128 -28.94 -7.69 7.89
N GLN A 129 -27.76 -7.99 8.45
CA GLN A 129 -27.24 -9.37 8.54
C GLN A 129 -27.27 -9.88 9.97
N VAL A 130 -27.85 -11.08 10.17
CA VAL A 130 -27.94 -11.73 11.49
C VAL A 130 -26.55 -11.99 12.09
N GLU A 131 -25.60 -12.49 11.29
CA GLU A 131 -24.25 -12.83 11.76
C GLU A 131 -23.21 -11.71 11.51
N GLN A 132 -23.59 -10.58 10.88
CA GLN A 132 -22.74 -9.41 10.64
C GLN A 132 -21.29 -9.73 10.19
N LEU A 133 -21.15 -10.71 9.29
CA LEU A 133 -19.85 -11.20 8.81
C LEU A 133 -19.21 -10.30 7.75
N ASN A 134 -19.99 -9.40 7.15
CA ASN A 134 -19.57 -8.52 6.07
C ASN A 134 -19.80 -7.06 6.48
N PRO A 135 -18.80 -6.40 7.09
CA PRO A 135 -18.90 -5.00 7.46
C PRO A 135 -19.07 -4.10 6.24
N LEU A 136 -19.78 -2.98 6.43
CA LEU A 136 -19.97 -1.95 5.42
C LEU A 136 -18.89 -0.89 5.58
N LEU A 137 -18.28 -0.49 4.46
CA LEU A 137 -17.32 0.60 4.44
C LEU A 137 -18.04 1.95 4.59
N ASN A 138 -17.51 2.80 5.45
CA ASN A 138 -18.04 4.14 5.69
C ASN A 138 -17.21 5.21 4.97
N SER A 139 -15.88 5.12 5.05
CA SER A 139 -14.99 6.08 4.40
C SER A 139 -13.57 5.53 4.23
N VAL A 140 -12.84 6.12 3.28
CA VAL A 140 -11.42 5.87 3.01
C VAL A 140 -10.78 7.20 2.64
N ASN A 141 -9.71 7.57 3.32
CA ASN A 141 -8.93 8.76 3.06
C ASN A 141 -7.50 8.34 2.76
N ILE A 142 -7.00 8.71 1.58
CA ILE A 142 -5.63 8.45 1.14
C ILE A 142 -4.95 9.80 0.95
N VAL A 143 -3.77 9.95 1.53
CA VAL A 143 -2.97 11.17 1.46
C VAL A 143 -1.54 10.80 1.10
N SER A 144 -1.07 11.24 -0.07
CA SER A 144 0.32 11.09 -0.50
C SER A 144 1.03 12.43 -0.52
N ILE A 145 2.33 12.40 -0.22
CA ILE A 145 3.23 13.56 -0.29
C ILE A 145 4.40 13.15 -1.18
N ASN A 146 4.62 13.89 -2.26
CA ASN A 146 5.77 13.69 -3.15
C ASN A 146 7.04 14.39 -2.61
N GLU A 147 8.17 14.19 -3.29
CA GLU A 147 9.44 14.83 -2.90
C GLU A 147 9.38 16.37 -2.90
N GLU A 148 8.55 16.95 -3.77
CA GLU A 148 8.32 18.39 -3.86
C GLU A 148 7.33 18.92 -2.80
N ASN A 149 6.91 18.08 -1.84
CA ASN A 149 5.88 18.37 -0.84
C ASN A 149 4.49 18.70 -1.40
N VAL A 150 4.23 18.36 -2.66
CA VAL A 150 2.89 18.39 -3.26
C VAL A 150 2.07 17.29 -2.61
N LYS A 151 0.96 17.72 -1.99
CA LYS A 151 0.05 16.84 -1.26
C LYS A 151 -1.13 16.46 -2.14
N GLN A 152 -1.30 15.17 -2.37
CA GLN A 152 -2.48 14.62 -3.01
C GLN A 152 -3.39 14.00 -1.95
N ARG A 153 -4.69 14.22 -2.11
CA ARG A 153 -5.76 13.72 -1.23
C ARG A 153 -6.82 13.04 -2.06
N ILE A 154 -7.22 11.85 -1.63
CA ILE A 154 -8.34 11.09 -2.18
C ILE A 154 -9.24 10.76 -0.99
N ASN A 155 -10.42 11.38 -0.95
CA ASN A 155 -11.40 11.15 0.09
C ASN A 155 -12.58 10.42 -0.52
N ILE A 156 -12.92 9.27 0.05
CA ILE A 156 -14.05 8.44 -0.35
C ILE A 156 -14.94 8.30 0.86
N LYS A 157 -16.23 8.56 0.68
CA LYS A 157 -17.23 8.40 1.75
C LYS A 157 -18.47 7.76 1.19
N ARG A 158 -19.16 6.98 2.02
CA ARG A 158 -20.44 6.42 1.63
C ARG A 158 -21.45 7.54 1.42
N SER A 159 -22.21 7.45 0.34
CA SER A 159 -23.28 8.38 0.00
C SER A 159 -24.41 8.30 1.03
N LEU A 160 -24.94 9.46 1.42
CA LEU A 160 -26.20 9.56 2.17
C LEU A 160 -27.42 9.60 1.23
N LYS A 161 -27.18 9.90 -0.04
CA LYS A 161 -28.22 9.98 -1.09
C LYS A 161 -28.49 8.60 -1.65
N THR A 162 -29.77 8.36 -1.96
CA THR A 162 -30.23 7.18 -2.68
C THR A 162 -29.77 7.21 -4.14
N PHE A 163 -29.88 6.06 -4.81
CA PHE A 163 -29.56 5.94 -6.22
C PHE A 163 -30.39 6.92 -7.07
N ASP A 164 -31.71 7.00 -6.83
CA ASP A 164 -32.63 7.83 -7.61
C ASP A 164 -32.39 9.33 -7.40
N GLU A 165 -32.04 9.73 -6.18
CA GLU A 165 -31.63 11.11 -5.87
C GLU A 165 -30.36 11.49 -6.63
N LYS A 166 -29.35 10.62 -6.67
CA LYS A 166 -28.11 10.87 -7.42
C LYS A 166 -28.36 10.94 -8.93
N VAL A 167 -29.18 10.04 -9.47
CA VAL A 167 -29.56 10.06 -10.90
C VAL A 167 -30.22 11.38 -11.27
N SER A 168 -31.09 11.89 -10.39
CA SER A 168 -31.79 13.16 -10.58
C SER A 168 -30.85 14.36 -10.44
N GLU A 169 -29.98 14.37 -9.43
CA GLU A 169 -29.02 15.44 -9.17
C GLU A 169 -28.04 15.63 -10.33
N PHE A 170 -27.48 14.53 -10.84
CA PHE A 170 -26.50 14.57 -11.93
C PHE A 170 -27.13 14.49 -13.32
N LYS A 171 -28.47 14.58 -13.43
CA LYS A 171 -29.22 14.61 -14.69
C LYS A 171 -28.82 13.47 -15.64
N ILE A 172 -28.71 12.26 -15.10
CA ILE A 172 -28.23 11.09 -15.84
C ILE A 172 -29.34 10.62 -16.79
N ASN A 173 -29.18 10.92 -18.09
CA ASN A 173 -30.21 10.61 -19.10
C ASN A 173 -30.12 9.17 -19.64
N SER A 174 -28.95 8.53 -19.54
CA SER A 174 -28.71 7.15 -20.01
C SER A 174 -28.06 6.31 -18.93
N LEU A 175 -28.69 5.17 -18.61
CA LEU A 175 -28.21 4.18 -17.64
C LEU A 175 -27.53 2.97 -18.31
N SER A 176 -27.36 2.98 -19.63
CA SER A 176 -26.69 1.88 -20.34
C SER A 176 -25.20 1.83 -19.95
N ASN A 177 -24.74 0.64 -19.54
CA ASN A 177 -23.34 0.33 -19.19
C ASN A 177 -22.76 0.97 -17.90
N PHE A 178 -23.62 1.35 -16.95
CA PHE A 178 -23.18 1.94 -15.69
C PHE A 178 -23.24 0.96 -14.50
N ASP A 179 -22.16 0.89 -13.72
CA ASP A 179 -22.11 0.10 -12.48
C ASP A 179 -22.80 0.86 -11.34
N ARG A 180 -24.01 0.42 -10.99
CA ARG A 180 -24.81 1.01 -9.90
C ARG A 180 -24.07 1.04 -8.57
N GLN A 181 -23.15 0.10 -8.33
CA GLN A 181 -22.39 0.02 -7.08
C GLN A 181 -21.47 1.23 -6.90
N SER A 182 -20.99 1.84 -7.99
CA SER A 182 -20.12 3.01 -7.90
C SER A 182 -20.79 4.23 -7.24
N LEU A 183 -22.12 4.38 -7.33
CA LEU A 183 -22.84 5.50 -6.69
C LEU A 183 -23.00 5.32 -5.18
N GLU A 184 -22.70 4.13 -4.64
CA GLU A 184 -22.72 3.93 -3.19
C GLU A 184 -21.70 4.84 -2.49
N PHE A 185 -20.65 5.26 -3.19
CA PHE A 185 -19.60 6.12 -2.65
C PHE A 185 -19.51 7.45 -3.41
N GLU A 186 -19.14 8.49 -2.70
CA GLU A 186 -18.71 9.78 -3.24
C GLU A 186 -17.19 9.83 -3.18
N ILE A 187 -16.55 10.46 -4.17
CA ILE A 187 -15.10 10.61 -4.24
C ILE A 187 -14.71 12.07 -4.49
N ASP A 188 -13.71 12.53 -3.75
CA ASP A 188 -13.06 13.82 -3.94
C ASP A 188 -11.55 13.60 -4.10
N ILE A 189 -10.99 14.07 -5.22
CA ILE A 189 -9.57 13.96 -5.56
C ILE A 189 -8.99 15.36 -5.73
N THR A 190 -7.99 15.68 -4.92
CA THR A 190 -7.31 16.98 -4.94
C THR A 190 -5.79 16.77 -4.98
N PRO A 191 -5.05 17.31 -5.98
CA PRO A 191 -5.55 18.02 -7.17
C PRO A 191 -6.15 17.08 -8.23
N LYS A 192 -7.07 17.59 -9.06
CA LYS A 192 -7.81 16.80 -10.08
C LYS A 192 -6.95 16.27 -11.25
N SER A 193 -5.65 16.56 -11.30
CA SER A 193 -4.83 16.49 -12.54
C SER A 193 -4.20 15.14 -12.88
N ARG A 194 -4.30 14.10 -12.03
CA ARG A 194 -3.53 12.85 -12.20
C ARG A 194 -4.31 11.63 -12.71
N ILE A 195 -5.58 11.77 -13.04
CA ILE A 195 -6.33 10.65 -13.63
C ILE A 195 -5.90 10.48 -15.09
N ALA A 196 -5.62 9.24 -15.51
CA ALA A 196 -5.01 8.86 -16.77
C ALA A 196 -5.71 9.44 -18.03
N THR A 197 -5.43 10.70 -18.34
CA THR A 197 -5.87 11.40 -19.56
C THR A 197 -5.04 11.02 -20.78
N ARG A 198 -3.92 10.30 -20.61
CA ARG A 198 -3.01 9.93 -21.72
C ARG A 198 -3.48 8.73 -22.55
N TYR A 199 -4.29 7.82 -21.99
CA TYR A 199 -4.64 6.55 -22.66
C TYR A 199 -6.05 6.52 -23.25
N TYR A 200 -6.88 7.51 -22.93
CA TYR A 200 -8.24 7.63 -23.45
C TYR A 200 -8.47 9.07 -23.87
N LYS A 201 -9.14 9.31 -25.01
CA LYS A 201 -9.88 10.57 -25.27
C LYS A 201 -10.87 10.71 -24.12
N SER A 202 -10.41 11.36 -23.05
CA SER A 202 -11.17 11.57 -21.82
C SER A 202 -11.75 12.97 -21.92
N PRO A 203 -13.04 13.14 -21.63
CA PRO A 203 -13.65 14.47 -21.59
C PRO A 203 -12.82 15.41 -20.71
N ASN A 204 -12.55 16.62 -21.18
CA ASN A 204 -11.74 17.61 -20.46
C ASN A 204 -12.36 18.00 -19.10
N LYS A 205 -13.68 17.95 -19.00
CA LYS A 205 -14.47 18.24 -17.80
C LYS A 205 -15.31 17.03 -17.43
N ILE A 206 -14.81 16.25 -16.49
CA ILE A 206 -15.54 15.15 -15.86
C ILE A 206 -15.88 15.56 -14.44
N GLU A 207 -17.16 15.46 -14.09
CA GLU A 207 -17.63 15.56 -12.72
C GLU A 207 -17.71 14.16 -12.13
N TYR A 208 -16.94 13.86 -11.08
CA TYR A 208 -16.97 12.54 -10.44
C TYR A 208 -18.22 12.40 -9.58
N ILE A 209 -19.00 11.35 -9.84
CA ILE A 209 -20.28 11.09 -9.17
C ILE A 209 -20.26 9.79 -8.34
N GLY A 210 -19.28 8.92 -8.62
CA GLY A 210 -19.13 7.62 -7.99
C GLY A 210 -17.71 7.05 -8.11
N VAL A 211 -17.46 5.98 -7.35
CA VAL A 211 -16.20 5.24 -7.35
C VAL A 211 -16.46 3.76 -7.09
N ASN A 212 -15.81 2.89 -7.85
CA ASN A 212 -15.77 1.47 -7.54
C ASN A 212 -14.52 1.12 -6.75
N LEU A 213 -14.69 0.20 -5.80
CA LEU A 213 -13.67 -0.21 -4.85
C LEU A 213 -13.31 -1.68 -5.03
N LEU A 214 -12.04 -2.01 -4.85
CA LEU A 214 -11.55 -3.36 -4.54
C LEU A 214 -11.25 -3.37 -3.05
N HIS A 215 -12.07 -4.10 -2.29
CA HIS A 215 -12.12 -3.97 -0.84
C HIS A 215 -12.44 -2.52 -0.42
N PHE A 216 -11.46 -1.82 0.14
CA PHE A 216 -11.53 -0.40 0.50
C PHE A 216 -10.63 0.48 -0.38
N LEU A 217 -9.98 -0.07 -1.41
CA LEU A 217 -9.09 0.68 -2.30
C LEU A 217 -9.82 1.07 -3.59
N PRO A 218 -9.73 2.32 -4.05
CA PRO A 218 -10.37 2.73 -5.30
C PRO A 218 -9.65 2.17 -6.53
N TYR A 219 -10.41 1.72 -7.53
CA TYR A 219 -9.83 1.17 -8.78
C TYR A 219 -10.43 1.79 -10.06
N SER A 220 -11.65 2.31 -10.00
CA SER A 220 -12.25 3.06 -11.11
C SER A 220 -13.18 4.12 -10.58
N VAL A 221 -13.33 5.21 -11.33
CA VAL A 221 -14.22 6.31 -11.00
C VAL A 221 -15.32 6.40 -12.04
N THR A 222 -16.50 6.77 -11.61
CA THR A 222 -17.58 7.12 -12.52
C THR A 222 -17.76 8.62 -12.48
N GLY A 223 -17.76 9.22 -13.67
CA GLY A 223 -18.11 10.60 -13.82
C GLY A 223 -19.16 10.83 -14.90
N THR A 224 -19.84 11.96 -14.76
CA THR A 224 -20.65 12.57 -15.81
C THR A 224 -19.80 13.53 -16.61
N TYR A 225 -20.10 13.59 -17.90
CA TYR A 225 -19.58 14.61 -18.80
C TYR A 225 -20.65 14.94 -19.82
N ASN A 226 -20.61 16.17 -20.31
CA ASN A 226 -21.42 16.55 -21.45
C ASN A 226 -20.63 16.26 -22.73
N GLU A 227 -21.16 15.37 -23.54
CA GLU A 227 -20.50 14.94 -24.78
C GLU A 227 -20.41 16.08 -25.79
N LEU A 228 -21.49 16.85 -25.94
CA LEU A 228 -21.51 18.01 -26.84
C LEU A 228 -20.49 19.06 -26.40
N ASP A 229 -20.40 19.35 -25.10
CA ASP A 229 -19.38 20.27 -24.57
C ASP A 229 -17.95 19.76 -24.85
N SER A 230 -17.74 18.45 -24.80
CA SER A 230 -16.43 17.83 -25.07
C SER A 230 -16.04 17.94 -26.54
N GLU A 231 -17.00 17.72 -27.45
CA GLU A 231 -16.82 17.92 -28.89
C GLU A 231 -16.61 19.41 -29.23
N ILE A 232 -17.36 20.32 -28.58
CA ILE A 232 -17.17 21.77 -28.70
C ILE A 232 -15.76 22.17 -28.28
N GLU A 233 -15.27 21.71 -27.12
CA GLU A 233 -13.92 22.00 -26.66
C GLU A 233 -12.85 21.41 -27.58
N TYR A 234 -13.10 20.25 -28.18
CA TYR A 234 -12.22 19.66 -29.18
C TYR A 234 -12.14 20.52 -30.45
N VAL A 235 -13.28 20.98 -30.97
CA VAL A 235 -13.35 21.87 -32.14
C VAL A 235 -12.67 23.22 -31.86
N LEU A 236 -12.93 23.82 -30.70
CA LEU A 236 -12.24 25.05 -30.27
C LEU A 236 -10.73 24.84 -30.15
N GLY A 237 -10.28 23.72 -29.56
CA GLY A 237 -8.86 23.38 -29.47
C GLY A 237 -8.18 23.21 -30.83
N ILE A 238 -8.90 22.74 -31.85
CA ILE A 238 -8.41 22.70 -33.23
C ILE A 238 -8.26 24.12 -33.80
N PHE A 239 -9.26 25.00 -33.62
CA PHE A 239 -9.19 26.38 -34.11
C PHE A 239 -8.11 27.21 -33.41
N GLU A 240 -7.85 26.95 -32.12
CA GLU A 240 -6.76 27.56 -31.35
C GLU A 240 -5.37 26.97 -31.68
N GLY A 241 -5.30 25.96 -32.56
CA GLY A 241 -4.04 25.30 -32.92
C GLY A 241 -3.41 24.47 -31.79
N LYS A 242 -4.18 24.10 -30.77
CA LYS A 242 -3.72 23.26 -29.65
C LYS A 242 -3.60 21.79 -30.01
N SER A 243 -4.22 21.35 -31.10
CA SER A 243 -4.13 19.97 -31.58
C SER A 243 -3.06 19.79 -32.65
N SER A 244 -2.18 18.81 -32.46
CA SER A 244 -1.19 18.40 -33.47
C SER A 244 -1.77 17.51 -34.57
N TYR A 245 -2.95 16.95 -34.37
CA TYR A 245 -3.66 16.07 -35.31
C TYR A 245 -5.15 16.44 -35.34
N ILE A 246 -5.68 16.73 -36.52
CA ILE A 246 -7.07 17.13 -36.72
C ILE A 246 -7.83 15.92 -37.24
N ASP A 247 -8.81 15.44 -36.47
CA ASP A 247 -9.68 14.35 -36.88
C ASP A 247 -11.12 14.62 -36.43
N PHE A 248 -11.95 14.93 -37.40
CA PHE A 248 -13.35 15.26 -37.18
C PHE A 248 -14.28 14.06 -37.32
N ASP A 249 -13.78 12.89 -37.73
CA ASP A 249 -14.63 11.73 -38.00
C ASP A 249 -15.24 11.13 -36.71
N ASP A 250 -14.67 11.45 -35.55
CA ASP A 250 -15.17 11.05 -34.22
C ASP A 250 -16.24 12.00 -33.62
N ILE A 251 -16.66 13.05 -34.32
CA ILE A 251 -17.68 13.99 -33.82
C ILE A 251 -19.08 13.46 -34.15
N GLU A 252 -19.82 13.00 -33.14
CA GLU A 252 -21.18 12.47 -33.33
C GLU A 252 -22.18 13.59 -33.66
N HIS A 253 -21.99 14.80 -33.12
CA HIS A 253 -22.94 15.92 -33.26
C HIS A 253 -22.50 16.96 -34.31
N TRP A 254 -21.86 16.51 -35.40
CA TRP A 254 -21.31 17.38 -36.44
C TRP A 254 -22.31 18.43 -36.94
N ASP A 255 -23.52 18.02 -37.30
CA ASP A 255 -24.54 18.93 -37.86
C ASP A 255 -25.09 19.93 -36.83
N LEU A 256 -25.05 19.57 -35.55
CA LEU A 256 -25.49 20.46 -34.46
C LEU A 256 -24.43 21.52 -34.16
N ILE A 257 -23.16 21.11 -34.09
CA ILE A 257 -22.03 22.00 -33.87
C ILE A 257 -21.86 22.94 -35.06
N PHE A 258 -21.76 22.38 -36.27
CA PHE A 258 -21.66 23.15 -37.51
C PHE A 258 -23.05 23.49 -38.05
N ASN A 259 -23.81 24.25 -37.27
CA ASN A 259 -25.05 24.89 -37.71
C ASN A 259 -24.78 25.94 -38.80
N ASP A 260 -25.83 26.46 -39.45
CA ASP A 260 -25.68 27.42 -40.54
C ASP A 260 -24.97 28.72 -40.16
N GLU A 261 -25.07 29.14 -38.89
CA GLU A 261 -24.43 30.34 -38.37
C GLU A 261 -22.92 30.10 -38.19
N LEU A 262 -22.50 28.98 -37.59
CA LEU A 262 -21.09 28.63 -37.44
C LEU A 262 -20.42 28.32 -38.78
N LYS A 263 -21.11 27.62 -39.70
CA LYS A 263 -20.61 27.37 -41.06
C LYS A 263 -20.27 28.68 -41.77
N LYS A 264 -21.12 29.71 -41.63
CA LYS A 264 -20.86 31.05 -42.19
C LYS A 264 -19.66 31.71 -41.53
N ILE A 265 -19.54 31.67 -40.20
CA ILE A 265 -18.39 32.24 -39.48
C ILE A 265 -17.09 31.58 -39.96
N VAL A 266 -17.05 30.26 -40.05
CA VAL A 266 -15.88 29.50 -40.50
C VAL A 266 -15.53 29.82 -41.97
N ILE A 267 -16.51 29.87 -42.87
CA ILE A 267 -16.27 30.25 -44.27
C ILE A 267 -15.74 31.69 -44.36
N ASN A 268 -16.33 32.63 -43.61
CA ASN A 268 -15.89 34.02 -43.59
C ASN A 268 -14.46 34.14 -43.09
N VAL A 269 -14.05 33.39 -42.06
CA VAL A 269 -12.65 33.35 -41.59
C VAL A 269 -11.71 32.96 -42.73
N PHE A 270 -12.03 31.92 -43.50
CA PHE A 270 -11.19 31.52 -44.63
C PHE A 270 -11.26 32.49 -45.81
N GLU A 271 -12.39 33.16 -46.04
CA GLU A 271 -12.52 34.22 -47.04
C GLU A 271 -11.71 35.47 -46.68
N ASP A 272 -11.75 35.87 -45.41
CA ASP A 272 -10.94 36.98 -44.89
C ASP A 272 -9.46 36.67 -45.12
N ILE A 273 -9.01 35.45 -44.80
CA ILE A 273 -7.62 35.00 -45.07
C ILE A 273 -7.30 34.98 -46.58
N ALA A 274 -8.26 34.59 -47.43
CA ALA A 274 -8.05 34.56 -48.89
C ALA A 274 -7.99 35.96 -49.51
N ASN A 275 -8.69 36.94 -48.92
CA ASN A 275 -8.81 38.31 -49.40
C ASN A 275 -7.89 39.31 -48.68
N ASP A 276 -7.26 38.92 -47.58
CA ASP A 276 -6.40 39.81 -46.80
C ASP A 276 -5.17 40.25 -47.61
N GLN A 277 -4.96 41.56 -47.68
CA GLN A 277 -3.83 42.17 -48.36
C GLN A 277 -2.53 42.13 -47.52
N LYS A 278 -2.60 41.68 -46.25
CA LYS A 278 -1.47 41.57 -45.31
C LYS A 278 -0.79 40.19 -45.29
N ILE A 279 -0.90 39.45 -46.39
CA ILE A 279 -0.28 38.11 -46.52
C ILE A 279 1.27 38.26 -46.59
N PRO A 280 2.05 37.53 -45.75
CA PRO A 280 3.52 37.50 -45.81
C PRO A 280 4.05 37.19 -47.22
N GLU A 281 5.18 37.79 -47.65
CA GLU A 281 5.74 37.62 -49.02
C GLU A 281 5.89 36.15 -49.48
N ILE A 282 6.18 35.23 -48.55
CA ILE A 282 6.32 33.78 -48.81
C ILE A 282 5.01 33.13 -49.33
N LEU A 283 3.86 33.70 -48.98
CA LEU A 283 2.53 33.24 -49.35
C LEU A 283 2.00 33.88 -50.65
N GLN A 284 2.76 34.77 -51.29
CA GLN A 284 2.44 35.37 -52.60
C GLN A 284 2.70 34.42 -53.79
N ASN A 285 3.14 33.18 -53.53
CA ASN A 285 3.31 32.17 -54.57
C ASN A 285 1.93 31.77 -55.16
N PRO A 286 1.67 31.99 -56.47
CA PRO A 286 0.38 31.76 -57.08
C PRO A 286 -0.15 30.33 -56.89
N ARG A 287 0.74 29.34 -56.85
CA ARG A 287 0.37 27.92 -56.69
C ARG A 287 -0.17 27.62 -55.28
N ILE A 288 0.33 28.32 -54.26
CA ILE A 288 -0.06 28.12 -52.86
C ILE A 288 -1.42 28.77 -52.62
N SER A 289 -1.63 29.99 -53.13
CA SER A 289 -2.92 30.69 -53.07
C SER A 289 -4.00 30.00 -53.89
N GLU A 290 -3.68 29.50 -55.10
CA GLU A 290 -4.61 28.70 -55.92
C GLU A 290 -5.04 27.41 -55.19
N SER A 291 -4.10 26.72 -54.54
CA SER A 291 -4.42 25.50 -53.79
C SER A 291 -5.33 25.78 -52.60
N PHE A 292 -5.08 26.87 -51.86
CA PHE A 292 -5.94 27.28 -50.74
C PHE A 292 -7.34 27.68 -51.21
N ASN A 293 -7.42 28.52 -52.25
CA ASN A 293 -8.70 28.94 -52.86
C ASN A 293 -9.48 27.76 -53.44
N ARG A 294 -8.80 26.76 -54.02
CA ARG A 294 -9.44 25.52 -54.47
C ARG A 294 -10.04 24.73 -53.31
N ASN A 295 -9.32 24.60 -52.19
CA ASN A 295 -9.82 23.92 -50.99
C ASN A 295 -11.01 24.67 -50.38
N LEU A 296 -10.93 26.00 -50.28
CA LEU A 296 -12.04 26.86 -49.86
C LEU A 296 -13.26 26.71 -50.78
N GLY A 297 -13.04 26.63 -52.09
CA GLY A 297 -14.10 26.38 -53.08
C GLY A 297 -14.80 25.02 -52.88
N PHE A 298 -14.06 23.98 -52.47
CA PHE A 298 -14.66 22.70 -52.11
C PHE A 298 -15.46 22.77 -50.81
N LEU A 299 -14.95 23.47 -49.79
CA LEU A 299 -15.65 23.67 -48.52
C LEU A 299 -16.97 24.43 -48.70
N LYS A 300 -16.98 25.48 -49.55
CA LYS A 300 -18.19 26.25 -49.88
C LYS A 300 -19.26 25.41 -50.59
N LYS A 301 -18.85 24.51 -51.48
CA LYS A 301 -19.78 23.62 -52.22
C LYS A 301 -20.36 22.53 -51.32
N ASN A 302 -19.54 21.99 -50.41
CA ASN A 302 -19.95 20.94 -49.49
C ASN A 302 -19.16 21.07 -48.18
N PHE A 303 -19.84 21.51 -47.12
CA PHE A 303 -19.25 21.67 -45.80
C PHE A 303 -19.18 20.31 -45.09
N SER A 304 -18.08 19.58 -45.30
CA SER A 304 -17.83 18.25 -44.72
C SER A 304 -16.56 18.23 -43.87
N SER A 305 -16.45 17.25 -42.96
CA SER A 305 -15.28 17.02 -42.10
C SER A 305 -13.98 17.07 -42.89
N LYS A 306 -13.91 16.29 -43.97
CA LYS A 306 -12.74 16.20 -44.87
C LYS A 306 -12.40 17.51 -45.56
N ASN A 307 -13.38 18.31 -45.97
CA ASN A 307 -13.11 19.59 -46.62
C ASN A 307 -12.63 20.66 -45.63
N LEU A 308 -13.16 20.65 -44.40
CA LEU A 308 -12.72 21.55 -43.34
C LEU A 308 -11.28 21.21 -42.92
N GLU A 309 -11.01 19.93 -42.71
CA GLU A 309 -9.67 19.41 -42.38
C GLU A 309 -8.63 19.82 -43.43
N ARG A 310 -8.96 19.72 -44.74
CA ARG A 310 -8.09 20.17 -45.84
C ARG A 310 -7.76 21.67 -45.81
N CYS A 311 -8.67 22.50 -45.30
CA CYS A 311 -8.43 23.94 -45.18
C CYS A 311 -7.53 24.22 -43.96
N LEU A 312 -7.78 23.55 -42.83
CA LEU A 312 -7.03 23.70 -41.58
C LEU A 312 -5.60 23.13 -41.66
N ASN A 313 -5.40 22.01 -42.36
CA ASN A 313 -4.10 21.36 -42.52
C ASN A 313 -3.15 22.07 -43.51
N ASN A 314 -3.51 23.25 -44.02
CA ASN A 314 -2.63 24.02 -44.90
C ASN A 314 -1.47 24.64 -44.09
N ARG A 315 -0.32 23.97 -44.10
CA ARG A 315 0.90 24.36 -43.37
C ARG A 315 1.36 25.80 -43.61
N TYR A 316 1.08 26.35 -44.79
CA TYR A 316 1.50 27.72 -45.13
C TYR A 316 0.61 28.78 -44.47
N TYR A 317 -0.69 28.50 -44.33
CA TYR A 317 -1.67 29.43 -43.76
C TYR A 317 -1.96 29.16 -42.27
N GLN A 318 -1.44 28.07 -41.68
CA GLN A 318 -1.78 27.62 -40.33
C GLN A 318 -1.66 28.71 -39.26
N ARG A 319 -0.60 29.52 -39.27
CA ARG A 319 -0.43 30.62 -38.30
C ARG A 319 -1.47 31.74 -38.46
N LEU A 320 -1.79 32.11 -39.71
CA LEU A 320 -2.84 33.09 -40.00
C LEU A 320 -4.23 32.55 -39.64
N ILE A 321 -4.48 31.27 -39.94
CA ILE A 321 -5.71 30.58 -39.57
C ILE A 321 -5.93 30.69 -38.06
N ILE A 322 -4.94 30.30 -37.26
CA ILE A 322 -5.02 30.38 -35.79
C ILE A 322 -5.25 31.82 -35.31
N SER A 323 -4.56 32.82 -35.88
CA SER A 323 -4.72 34.21 -35.44
C SER A 323 -6.12 34.77 -35.73
N VAL A 324 -6.67 34.50 -36.92
CA VAL A 324 -8.01 35.00 -37.30
C VAL A 324 -9.11 34.24 -36.54
N PHE A 325 -8.92 32.95 -36.27
CA PHE A 325 -9.82 32.20 -35.39
C PHE A 325 -9.82 32.74 -33.95
N GLU A 326 -8.67 33.18 -33.43
CA GLU A 326 -8.60 33.81 -32.11
C GLU A 326 -9.34 35.17 -32.08
N GLU A 327 -9.27 35.97 -33.15
CA GLU A 327 -10.04 37.22 -33.28
C GLU A 327 -11.57 36.99 -33.30
N LYS A 328 -12.01 35.87 -33.88
CA LYS A 328 -13.44 35.48 -33.98
C LYS A 328 -13.90 34.56 -32.86
N LYS A 329 -13.05 34.27 -31.87
CA LYS A 329 -13.31 33.31 -30.81
C LYS A 329 -14.57 33.61 -30.01
N ASP A 330 -14.78 34.86 -29.62
CA ASP A 330 -15.96 35.26 -28.83
C ASP A 330 -17.27 35.01 -29.60
N ASP A 331 -17.27 35.24 -30.92
CA ASP A 331 -18.44 34.99 -31.76
C ASP A 331 -18.71 33.48 -31.92
N ILE A 332 -17.64 32.69 -32.07
CA ILE A 332 -17.72 31.22 -32.15
C ILE A 332 -18.23 30.65 -30.82
N VAL A 333 -17.66 31.06 -29.69
CA VAL A 333 -18.09 30.60 -28.35
C VAL A 333 -19.54 30.98 -28.08
N ARG A 334 -19.96 32.21 -28.39
CA ARG A 334 -21.37 32.63 -28.26
C ARG A 334 -22.33 31.78 -29.10
N ASN A 335 -21.92 31.38 -30.31
CA ASN A 335 -22.74 30.50 -31.14
C ASN A 335 -22.85 29.10 -30.53
N LEU A 336 -21.72 28.53 -30.11
CA LEU A 336 -21.64 27.19 -29.52
C LEU A 336 -22.33 27.12 -28.15
N ASP A 337 -22.37 28.22 -27.40
CA ASP A 337 -23.11 28.28 -26.12
C ASP A 337 -24.63 28.15 -26.31
N LYS A 338 -25.19 28.53 -27.48
CA LYS A 338 -26.63 28.40 -27.77
C LYS A 338 -27.08 26.94 -27.92
N ILE A 339 -26.18 26.04 -28.31
CA ILE A 339 -26.50 24.62 -28.57
C ILE A 339 -26.25 23.73 -27.35
N ARG A 340 -25.57 24.25 -26.31
CA ARG A 340 -25.32 23.50 -25.08
C ARG A 340 -26.63 23.07 -24.43
N SER A 341 -26.70 21.81 -24.06
CA SER A 341 -27.88 21.22 -23.44
C SER A 341 -27.49 20.09 -22.50
N ASP A 342 -28.20 20.00 -21.37
CA ASP A 342 -28.08 18.90 -20.41
C ASP A 342 -28.53 17.55 -21.00
N LYS A 343 -29.21 17.55 -22.16
CA LYS A 343 -29.64 16.32 -22.85
C LYS A 343 -28.45 15.41 -23.21
N TYR A 344 -27.27 15.99 -23.44
CA TYR A 344 -26.05 15.29 -23.86
C TYR A 344 -25.14 14.85 -22.70
N ILE A 345 -25.65 14.92 -21.46
CA ILE A 345 -24.94 14.37 -20.30
C ILE A 345 -24.91 12.84 -20.42
N LYS A 346 -23.70 12.30 -20.58
CA LYS A 346 -23.40 10.86 -20.57
C LYS A 346 -22.65 10.50 -19.29
N VAL A 347 -22.76 9.24 -18.90
CA VAL A 347 -22.04 8.66 -17.76
C VAL A 347 -20.97 7.72 -18.29
N ARG A 348 -19.77 7.79 -17.72
CA ARG A 348 -18.68 6.88 -18.07
C ARG A 348 -17.89 6.46 -16.84
N THR A 349 -17.59 5.17 -16.78
CA THR A 349 -16.63 4.62 -15.81
C THR A 349 -15.24 4.64 -16.44
N LEU A 350 -14.29 5.20 -15.72
CA LEU A 350 -12.90 5.38 -16.13
C LEU A 350 -11.99 4.62 -15.16
N PRO A 351 -10.99 3.87 -15.66
CA PRO A 351 -10.02 3.22 -14.81
C PRO A 351 -9.24 4.28 -14.02
N LEU A 352 -9.02 4.01 -12.75
CA LEU A 352 -8.28 4.90 -11.85
C LEU A 352 -6.90 4.29 -11.60
N HIS A 353 -5.88 4.82 -12.27
CA HIS A 353 -4.50 4.40 -12.06
C HIS A 353 -3.85 5.30 -11.00
N LEU A 354 -3.78 4.82 -9.76
CA LEU A 354 -3.13 5.51 -8.65
C LEU A 354 -1.87 4.77 -8.21
N PRO A 355 -0.68 5.40 -8.33
CA PRO A 355 0.57 4.85 -7.79
C PRO A 355 0.48 4.49 -6.31
N GLU A 356 -0.26 5.28 -5.52
CA GLU A 356 -0.48 5.07 -4.09
C GLU A 356 -1.16 3.72 -3.81
N VAL A 357 -2.24 3.43 -4.54
CA VAL A 357 -3.02 2.21 -4.36
C VAL A 357 -2.19 0.99 -4.76
N ASN A 358 -1.49 1.07 -5.90
CA ASN A 358 -0.59 0.00 -6.35
C ASN A 358 0.52 -0.28 -5.32
N TYR A 359 1.11 0.76 -4.74
CA TYR A 359 2.14 0.60 -3.71
C TYR A 359 1.58 -0.04 -2.44
N ILE A 360 0.41 0.39 -1.96
CA ILE A 360 -0.25 -0.23 -0.80
C ILE A 360 -0.50 -1.72 -1.07
N GLU A 361 -1.11 -2.06 -2.22
CA GLU A 361 -1.36 -3.44 -2.57
C GLU A 361 -0.08 -4.28 -2.59
N ASN A 362 0.95 -3.80 -3.29
CA ASN A 362 2.23 -4.50 -3.38
C ASN A 362 2.89 -4.65 -2.00
N TYR A 363 2.84 -3.60 -1.17
CA TYR A 363 3.42 -3.59 0.16
C TYR A 363 2.78 -4.67 1.06
N PHE A 364 1.46 -4.70 1.16
CA PHE A 364 0.75 -5.67 2.00
C PHE A 364 0.72 -7.09 1.41
N LYS A 365 0.82 -7.25 0.08
CA LYS A 365 0.88 -8.58 -0.56
C LYS A 365 2.26 -9.22 -0.47
N ARG A 366 3.34 -8.43 -0.57
CA ARG A 366 4.72 -8.96 -0.71
C ARG A 366 5.68 -8.55 0.39
N ASN A 367 5.64 -7.30 0.84
CA ASN A 367 6.66 -6.77 1.75
C ASN A 367 6.29 -6.95 3.23
N LEU A 368 5.02 -7.10 3.55
CA LEU A 368 4.57 -7.42 4.90
C LEU A 368 4.46 -8.94 5.08
N LYS A 369 5.26 -9.50 5.97
CA LYS A 369 5.27 -10.92 6.33
C LYS A 369 4.94 -11.10 7.80
N TYR A 370 4.21 -12.16 8.12
CA TYR A 370 3.72 -12.43 9.47
C TYR A 370 3.97 -13.87 9.86
N LEU A 371 4.44 -14.06 11.09
CA LEU A 371 4.61 -15.35 11.72
C LEU A 371 4.01 -15.28 13.13
N GLY A 372 3.01 -16.13 13.39
CA GLY A 372 2.18 -16.07 14.61
C GLY A 372 2.90 -16.51 15.88
N PRO A 373 2.20 -16.91 16.96
CA PRO A 373 2.84 -17.37 18.19
C PRO A 373 3.02 -18.89 18.23
N LEU A 374 2.05 -19.63 17.68
CA LEU A 374 2.05 -21.09 17.64
C LEU A 374 2.59 -21.57 16.31
N ARG A 375 3.85 -22.03 16.30
CA ARG A 375 4.47 -22.66 15.13
C ARG A 375 3.86 -24.03 14.87
N ASP A 376 3.98 -24.47 13.63
CA ASP A 376 3.56 -25.82 13.24
C ASP A 376 4.37 -26.87 14.00
N GLU A 377 3.73 -27.99 14.32
CA GLU A 377 4.38 -29.05 15.09
C GLU A 377 5.48 -29.73 14.27
N PRO A 378 6.57 -30.20 14.90
CA PRO A 378 7.60 -30.97 14.21
C PRO A 378 7.02 -32.19 13.50
N LYS A 379 7.31 -32.32 12.20
CA LYS A 379 6.91 -33.46 11.37
C LYS A 379 8.14 -34.15 10.80
N ALA A 380 8.04 -35.45 10.57
CA ALA A 380 9.07 -36.20 9.83
C ALA A 380 9.12 -35.76 8.36
N ILE A 381 7.95 -35.47 7.77
CA ILE A 381 7.82 -34.97 6.41
C ILE A 381 6.87 -33.77 6.39
N TYR A 382 7.31 -32.69 5.76
CA TYR A 382 6.58 -31.45 5.62
C TYR A 382 5.82 -31.40 4.29
N PRO A 383 4.67 -30.71 4.24
CA PRO A 383 3.84 -30.64 3.05
C PRO A 383 4.59 -30.02 1.85
N LEU A 384 4.12 -30.36 0.65
CA LEU A 384 4.49 -29.68 -0.59
C LEU A 384 3.98 -28.23 -0.55
N GLU A 385 4.67 -27.34 -1.29
CA GLU A 385 4.34 -25.91 -1.36
C GLU A 385 2.84 -25.68 -1.64
N GLY A 386 2.18 -24.91 -0.78
CA GLY A 386 0.74 -24.66 -0.84
C GLY A 386 0.32 -23.25 -1.22
N TYR A 387 1.25 -22.35 -1.54
CA TYR A 387 0.98 -20.92 -1.71
C TYR A 387 1.50 -20.36 -3.04
N THR A 388 0.97 -19.20 -3.44
CA THR A 388 1.35 -18.49 -4.67
C THR A 388 2.72 -17.81 -4.61
N ASP A 389 3.28 -17.67 -3.42
CA ASP A 389 4.60 -17.07 -3.16
C ASP A 389 5.55 -18.14 -2.63
N SER A 390 6.58 -18.44 -3.42
CA SER A 390 7.57 -19.49 -3.10
C SER A 390 8.53 -19.13 -1.98
N THR A 391 8.47 -17.89 -1.46
CA THR A 391 9.24 -17.44 -0.30
C THR A 391 8.42 -17.43 0.99
N ASP A 392 7.13 -17.74 0.94
CA ASP A 392 6.24 -17.70 2.10
C ASP A 392 6.31 -19.00 2.93
N VAL A 393 6.86 -18.88 4.14
CA VAL A 393 6.97 -20.01 5.08
C VAL A 393 5.62 -20.37 5.72
N GLY A 394 4.56 -19.59 5.49
CA GLY A 394 3.26 -19.73 6.12
C GLY A 394 3.20 -19.09 7.51
N PHE A 395 2.00 -18.86 8.02
CA PHE A 395 1.80 -18.10 9.28
C PHE A 395 2.25 -18.86 10.53
N LYS A 396 2.39 -20.19 10.42
CA LYS A 396 2.93 -21.05 11.48
C LYS A 396 4.30 -21.60 11.14
N GLY A 397 4.87 -21.24 9.98
CA GLY A 397 6.11 -21.83 9.48
C GLY A 397 5.93 -23.21 8.85
N GLU A 398 4.70 -23.60 8.52
CA GLU A 398 4.36 -24.93 7.99
C GLU A 398 5.07 -25.29 6.68
N ASN A 399 5.47 -24.30 5.88
CA ASN A 399 6.16 -24.51 4.59
C ASN A 399 7.68 -24.36 4.69
N THR A 400 8.24 -24.15 5.88
CA THR A 400 9.66 -23.80 6.06
C THR A 400 10.61 -24.79 5.39
N ALA A 401 10.33 -26.09 5.49
CA ALA A 401 11.17 -27.12 4.86
C ALA A 401 11.14 -27.06 3.33
N ALA A 402 9.97 -26.81 2.73
CA ALA A 402 9.81 -26.67 1.28
C ALA A 402 10.55 -25.42 0.76
N VAL A 403 10.29 -24.27 1.39
CA VAL A 403 10.92 -22.99 1.05
C VAL A 403 12.45 -23.09 1.17
N LEU A 404 12.95 -23.72 2.25
CA LEU A 404 14.37 -23.89 2.46
C LEU A 404 15.00 -24.82 1.41
N GLU A 405 14.33 -25.91 1.03
CA GLU A 405 14.84 -26.82 -0.01
C GLU A 405 14.93 -26.14 -1.39
N ILE A 406 13.91 -25.35 -1.74
CA ILE A 406 13.85 -24.62 -3.01
C ILE A 406 14.92 -23.53 -3.07
N HIS A 407 15.07 -22.77 -1.97
CA HIS A 407 15.90 -21.56 -1.95
C HIS A 407 17.25 -21.71 -1.25
N LYS A 408 17.66 -22.92 -0.82
CA LYS A 408 18.93 -23.14 -0.08
C LYS A 408 20.16 -22.53 -0.77
N ASN A 409 20.18 -22.54 -2.10
CA ASN A 409 21.27 -22.02 -2.92
C ASN A 409 21.08 -20.55 -3.35
N ALA A 410 19.96 -19.93 -3.01
CA ALA A 410 19.72 -18.51 -3.27
C ALA A 410 20.70 -17.67 -2.46
N TYR A 411 21.29 -16.65 -3.07
CA TYR A 411 22.19 -15.74 -2.37
C TYR A 411 21.40 -14.70 -1.59
N VAL A 412 21.70 -14.57 -0.30
CA VAL A 412 21.11 -13.58 0.60
C VAL A 412 22.20 -12.67 1.17
N ASN A 413 21.84 -11.43 1.42
CA ASN A 413 22.66 -10.51 2.20
C ASN A 413 22.23 -10.61 3.66
N TYR A 414 23.17 -10.91 4.55
CA TYR A 414 22.92 -11.01 5.99
C TYR A 414 24.11 -10.47 6.81
N ILE A 415 23.90 -10.16 8.07
CA ILE A 415 25.00 -9.87 9.00
C ILE A 415 25.43 -11.20 9.63
N PRO A 416 26.69 -11.62 9.49
CA PRO A 416 27.20 -12.82 10.15
C PRO A 416 27.08 -12.74 11.67
N SER A 417 26.77 -13.87 12.30
CA SER A 417 26.59 -13.98 13.74
C SER A 417 27.84 -13.58 14.55
N SER A 418 29.03 -13.88 13.99
CA SER A 418 30.33 -13.50 14.56
C SER A 418 30.52 -11.99 14.78
N GLU A 419 29.78 -11.13 14.07
CA GLU A 419 29.82 -9.68 14.26
C GLU A 419 29.22 -9.25 15.61
N PHE A 420 28.42 -10.10 16.25
CA PHE A 420 27.83 -9.84 17.58
C PHE A 420 28.71 -10.32 18.74
N GLU A 421 29.81 -11.02 18.44
CA GLU A 421 30.87 -11.34 19.41
C GLU A 421 31.95 -10.25 19.43
N LYS A 422 32.09 -9.51 18.33
CA LYS A 422 33.01 -8.37 18.21
C LYS A 422 32.42 -7.13 18.89
N LYS A 423 33.29 -6.28 19.44
CA LYS A 423 32.92 -4.96 20.00
C LYS A 423 32.84 -3.85 18.93
N THR A 424 32.93 -4.20 17.65
CA THR A 424 33.00 -3.24 16.54
C THR A 424 31.62 -2.67 16.22
N GLU A 425 31.55 -1.35 16.03
CA GLU A 425 30.30 -0.62 15.81
C GLU A 425 29.66 -0.89 14.44
N ASN A 426 30.49 -0.96 13.39
CA ASN A 426 30.05 -1.24 12.02
C ASN A 426 30.08 -2.74 11.75
N LYS A 427 28.90 -3.36 11.87
CA LYS A 427 28.73 -4.77 11.48
C LYS A 427 28.71 -4.88 9.97
N LEU A 428 29.58 -5.73 9.43
CA LEU A 428 29.70 -5.91 7.99
C LEU A 428 28.66 -6.92 7.48
N SER A 429 27.96 -6.57 6.41
CA SER A 429 27.09 -7.52 5.69
C SER A 429 27.92 -8.47 4.84
N LYS A 430 27.53 -9.75 4.82
CA LYS A 430 28.08 -10.79 3.96
C LYS A 430 26.99 -11.25 2.98
N LYS A 431 27.39 -11.50 1.72
CA LYS A 431 26.57 -12.19 0.74
C LYS A 431 26.97 -13.67 0.71
N ASP A 432 26.03 -14.56 0.97
CA ASP A 432 26.26 -16.01 1.00
C ASP A 432 24.97 -16.74 0.62
N THR A 433 25.01 -18.06 0.50
CA THR A 433 23.78 -18.84 0.27
C THR A 433 22.86 -18.78 1.49
N LEU A 434 21.55 -18.90 1.27
CA LEU A 434 20.56 -19.01 2.34
C LEU A 434 20.94 -20.14 3.29
N GLN A 435 21.43 -21.26 2.75
CA GLN A 435 21.84 -22.40 3.56
C GLN A 435 22.92 -22.04 4.58
N ASN A 436 23.96 -21.35 4.12
CA ASN A 436 25.08 -20.94 4.97
C ASN A 436 24.64 -19.87 5.99
N ALA A 437 23.80 -18.92 5.57
CA ALA A 437 23.29 -17.88 6.46
C ALA A 437 22.39 -18.44 7.58
N VAL A 438 21.50 -19.37 7.24
CA VAL A 438 20.65 -20.07 8.22
C VAL A 438 21.52 -20.90 9.17
N LEU A 439 22.50 -21.64 8.65
CA LEU A 439 23.41 -22.46 9.46
C LEU A 439 24.20 -21.61 10.46
N ASP A 440 24.76 -20.49 10.03
CA ASP A 440 25.50 -19.55 10.89
C ASP A 440 24.64 -19.12 12.10
N TRP A 441 23.41 -18.69 11.85
CA TRP A 441 22.50 -18.27 12.92
C TRP A 441 22.00 -19.42 13.79
N LEU A 442 21.74 -20.62 13.25
CA LEU A 442 21.36 -21.79 14.06
C LEU A 442 22.47 -22.20 15.04
N VAL A 443 23.72 -22.21 14.58
CA VAL A 443 24.90 -22.49 15.40
C VAL A 443 25.07 -21.40 16.45
N TYR A 444 24.97 -20.13 16.07
CA TYR A 444 25.06 -19.02 17.00
C TYR A 444 23.96 -19.07 18.06
N LEU A 445 22.71 -19.30 17.69
CA LEU A 445 21.61 -19.44 18.65
C LEU A 445 21.82 -20.63 19.60
N GLY A 446 22.58 -21.64 19.16
CA GLY A 446 22.90 -22.83 19.93
C GLY A 446 21.76 -23.85 19.92
N VAL A 447 21.00 -23.89 18.82
CA VAL A 447 19.87 -24.81 18.64
C VAL A 447 20.21 -26.01 17.76
N ALA A 448 21.15 -25.85 16.82
CA ALA A 448 21.65 -26.94 15.97
C ALA A 448 23.11 -26.67 15.54
N SER A 449 23.89 -27.74 15.36
CA SER A 449 25.24 -27.71 14.79
C SER A 449 25.23 -27.81 13.26
N ASN A 450 24.22 -28.49 12.70
CA ASN A 450 24.04 -28.65 11.26
C ASN A 450 22.58 -28.96 10.92
N TYR A 451 22.20 -28.78 9.64
CA TYR A 451 20.88 -29.20 9.15
C TYR A 451 20.92 -29.61 7.68
N LYS A 452 19.94 -30.40 7.27
CA LYS A 452 19.78 -30.86 5.90
C LYS A 452 18.30 -30.92 5.50
N THR A 453 18.00 -30.40 4.33
CA THR A 453 16.71 -30.58 3.66
C THR A 453 16.87 -31.51 2.46
N SER A 454 15.83 -32.30 2.15
CA SER A 454 15.75 -33.04 0.90
C SER A 454 14.32 -33.19 0.41
N ASP A 455 14.15 -33.12 -0.91
CA ASP A 455 12.89 -33.42 -1.57
C ASP A 455 12.66 -34.95 -1.63
N LYS A 456 11.51 -35.42 -1.12
CA LYS A 456 11.07 -36.82 -1.15
C LYS A 456 9.96 -37.03 -2.18
N GLY A 457 9.82 -36.14 -3.15
CA GLY A 457 8.82 -36.18 -4.21
C GLY A 457 7.41 -36.09 -3.62
N LYS A 458 6.55 -37.07 -3.94
CA LYS A 458 5.14 -37.07 -3.50
C LYS A 458 4.94 -37.10 -1.98
N LEU A 459 5.97 -37.47 -1.22
CA LEU A 459 5.89 -37.48 0.24
C LEU A 459 6.00 -36.07 0.82
N GLY A 460 6.66 -35.13 0.13
CA GLY A 460 6.96 -33.79 0.61
C GLY A 460 8.45 -33.59 0.89
N HIS A 461 8.79 -32.74 1.84
CA HIS A 461 10.16 -32.38 2.16
C HIS A 461 10.60 -32.93 3.52
N GLU A 462 11.76 -33.57 3.56
CA GLU A 462 12.40 -34.04 4.80
C GLU A 462 13.35 -32.96 5.32
N LEU A 463 13.30 -32.69 6.62
CA LEU A 463 14.16 -31.74 7.30
C LEU A 463 14.77 -32.41 8.54
N THR A 464 16.08 -32.62 8.50
CA THR A 464 16.86 -33.26 9.57
C THR A 464 17.88 -32.29 10.13
N VAL A 465 18.20 -32.41 11.42
CA VAL A 465 19.15 -31.55 12.12
C VAL A 465 20.11 -32.36 12.96
N ALA A 466 21.32 -31.84 13.15
CA ALA A 466 22.28 -32.35 14.11
C ALA A 466 22.39 -31.34 15.27
N THR A 467 22.33 -31.80 16.51
CA THR A 467 22.47 -30.96 17.71
C THR A 467 23.87 -31.01 18.30
N ASP A 468 24.58 -32.11 18.06
CA ASP A 468 25.90 -32.38 18.61
C ASP A 468 26.96 -32.35 17.50
N SER A 469 28.24 -32.29 17.90
CA SER A 469 29.37 -32.34 16.99
C SER A 469 29.58 -33.71 16.31
N SER A 470 28.78 -34.71 16.68
CA SER A 470 28.82 -36.06 16.11
C SER A 470 28.17 -36.16 14.72
N ASN A 471 27.56 -35.08 14.19
CA ASN A 471 26.86 -35.05 12.90
C ASN A 471 25.78 -36.15 12.75
N ASN A 472 25.22 -36.61 13.86
CA ASN A 472 24.07 -37.52 13.84
C ASN A 472 22.81 -36.73 13.48
N PHE A 473 22.40 -36.79 12.22
CA PHE A 473 21.17 -36.18 11.74
C PHE A 473 19.95 -36.91 12.28
N GLN A 474 19.02 -36.16 12.85
CA GLN A 474 17.75 -36.65 13.39
C GLN A 474 16.61 -35.81 12.85
N ASP A 475 15.41 -36.40 12.74
CA ASP A 475 14.22 -35.65 12.39
C ASP A 475 13.88 -34.64 13.49
N LEU A 476 13.16 -33.58 13.10
CA LEU A 476 12.71 -32.55 14.04
C LEU A 476 11.80 -33.11 15.15
N THR A 477 11.17 -34.27 14.94
CA THR A 477 10.37 -34.98 15.95
C THR A 477 11.20 -35.55 17.10
N HIS A 478 12.50 -35.76 16.89
CA HIS A 478 13.41 -36.38 17.86
C HIS A 478 14.32 -35.36 18.58
N VAL A 479 14.30 -34.11 18.14
CA VAL A 479 15.06 -33.01 18.75
C VAL A 479 14.15 -32.09 19.56
N GLY A 480 14.73 -31.30 20.46
CA GLY A 480 13.98 -30.31 21.24
C GLY A 480 13.25 -29.31 20.34
N VAL A 481 12.05 -28.90 20.76
CA VAL A 481 11.15 -28.00 20.00
C VAL A 481 11.77 -26.66 19.59
N GLY A 482 12.90 -26.24 20.17
CA GLY A 482 13.52 -24.95 19.87
C GLY A 482 13.94 -24.74 18.42
N VAL A 483 14.36 -25.79 17.71
CA VAL A 483 14.78 -25.68 16.30
C VAL A 483 13.58 -25.39 15.39
N SER A 484 12.46 -26.09 15.59
CA SER A 484 11.24 -25.87 14.79
C SER A 484 10.61 -24.50 15.07
N GLN A 485 10.86 -23.89 16.23
CA GLN A 485 10.40 -22.53 16.53
C GLN A 485 11.23 -21.45 15.82
N VAL A 486 12.56 -21.63 15.81
CA VAL A 486 13.52 -20.64 15.30
C VAL A 486 13.65 -20.68 13.78
N LEU A 487 13.64 -21.86 13.18
CA LEU A 487 13.95 -22.01 11.75
C LEU A 487 13.02 -21.18 10.85
N PRO A 488 11.70 -21.14 11.05
CA PRO A 488 10.81 -20.30 10.23
C PRO A 488 11.13 -18.81 10.35
N ILE A 489 11.56 -18.34 11.53
CA ILE A 489 11.98 -16.94 11.75
C ILE A 489 13.21 -16.64 10.89
N LEU A 490 14.22 -17.51 10.91
CA LEU A 490 15.46 -17.32 10.16
C LEU A 490 15.21 -17.33 8.65
N VAL A 491 14.52 -18.36 8.14
CA VAL A 491 14.26 -18.53 6.71
C VAL A 491 13.45 -17.35 6.16
N LEU A 492 12.34 -17.00 6.81
CA LEU A 492 11.50 -15.87 6.41
C LEU A 492 12.29 -14.56 6.39
N SER A 493 13.06 -14.30 7.44
CA SER A 493 13.75 -13.01 7.60
C SER A 493 14.95 -12.87 6.67
N LEU A 494 15.67 -13.96 6.39
CA LEU A 494 16.83 -13.95 5.50
C LEU A 494 16.41 -13.83 4.03
N LEU A 495 15.30 -14.45 3.63
CA LEU A 495 14.73 -14.33 2.28
C LEU A 495 14.02 -13.00 2.02
N ALA A 496 13.51 -12.34 3.06
CA ALA A 496 12.84 -11.05 2.91
C ALA A 496 13.76 -10.00 2.26
N ASN A 497 13.18 -9.15 1.41
CA ASN A 497 13.89 -8.05 0.76
C ASN A 497 14.20 -6.93 1.77
N SER A 498 15.05 -5.98 1.38
CA SER A 498 15.11 -4.70 2.09
C SER A 498 13.75 -4.04 2.05
N ASP A 499 13.39 -3.35 3.13
CA ASP A 499 12.14 -2.61 3.35
C ASP A 499 10.89 -3.45 3.65
N SER A 500 11.06 -4.77 3.74
CA SER A 500 10.04 -5.66 4.28
C SER A 500 9.73 -5.34 5.75
N THR A 501 8.47 -5.53 6.14
CA THR A 501 8.04 -5.53 7.53
C THR A 501 7.75 -6.96 7.97
N LEU A 502 8.47 -7.40 8.98
CA LEU A 502 8.39 -8.72 9.55
C LEU A 502 7.70 -8.64 10.91
N ILE A 503 6.56 -9.31 11.04
CA ILE A 503 5.76 -9.33 12.26
C ILE A 503 5.93 -10.68 12.94
N PHE A 504 6.35 -10.67 14.21
CA PHE A 504 6.57 -11.86 15.01
C PHE A 504 5.76 -11.78 16.31
N GLU A 505 4.87 -12.74 16.52
CA GLU A 505 4.22 -12.93 17.82
C GLU A 505 4.98 -13.96 18.65
N GLN A 506 5.28 -13.62 19.90
CA GLN A 506 5.91 -14.48 20.91
C GLN A 506 7.05 -15.36 20.35
N PRO A 507 8.06 -14.79 19.65
CA PRO A 507 9.12 -15.57 19.02
C PRO A 507 9.99 -16.33 20.03
N GLU A 508 9.91 -16.00 21.32
CA GLU A 508 10.61 -16.67 22.42
C GLU A 508 9.95 -17.97 22.93
N LEU A 509 8.72 -18.27 22.49
CA LEU A 509 7.92 -19.33 23.08
C LEU A 509 8.59 -20.70 22.90
N HIS A 510 8.64 -21.49 23.98
CA HIS A 510 9.36 -22.76 24.08
C HIS A 510 10.89 -22.69 23.86
N LEU A 511 11.51 -21.49 23.89
CA LEU A 511 12.96 -21.33 23.76
C LEU A 511 13.65 -21.20 25.12
N HIS A 512 14.85 -21.77 25.24
CA HIS A 512 15.71 -21.57 26.40
C HIS A 512 16.15 -20.10 26.51
N PRO A 513 16.27 -19.50 27.72
CA PRO A 513 16.66 -18.10 27.92
C PRO A 513 17.88 -17.63 27.10
N LYS A 514 18.92 -18.47 27.02
CA LYS A 514 20.11 -18.21 26.19
C LYS A 514 19.78 -17.94 24.72
N VAL A 515 18.84 -18.70 24.15
CA VAL A 515 18.39 -18.54 22.76
C VAL A 515 17.60 -17.25 22.60
N GLN A 516 16.73 -16.92 23.57
CA GLN A 516 15.94 -15.68 23.57
C GLN A 516 16.84 -14.43 23.57
N THR A 517 17.91 -14.43 24.38
CA THR A 517 18.93 -13.37 24.37
C THR A 517 19.53 -13.23 22.98
N ARG A 518 20.03 -14.32 22.38
CA ARG A 518 20.69 -14.28 21.06
C ARG A 518 19.72 -13.99 19.91
N LEU A 519 18.43 -14.24 20.08
CA LEU A 519 17.42 -13.85 19.10
C LEU A 519 17.28 -12.32 18.99
N ALA A 520 17.54 -11.58 20.07
CA ALA A 520 17.61 -10.12 20.00
C ALA A 520 18.74 -9.65 19.06
N ASP A 521 19.89 -10.34 19.07
CA ASP A 521 20.99 -10.06 18.14
C ASP A 521 20.54 -10.22 16.69
N PHE A 522 19.78 -11.29 16.41
CA PHE A 522 19.20 -11.52 15.09
C PHE A 522 18.26 -10.38 14.66
N PHE A 523 17.32 -9.93 15.50
CA PHE A 523 16.43 -8.82 15.13
C PHE A 523 17.20 -7.51 14.85
N ILE A 524 18.28 -7.23 15.59
CA ILE A 524 19.15 -6.10 15.30
C ILE A 524 19.88 -6.28 13.96
N SER A 525 20.27 -7.50 13.60
CA SER A 525 20.88 -7.77 12.29
C SER A 525 19.95 -7.40 11.12
N LEU A 526 18.66 -7.67 11.26
CA LEU A 526 17.64 -7.36 10.27
C LEU A 526 17.43 -5.85 10.14
N ASN A 527 17.44 -5.14 11.27
CA ASN A 527 17.32 -3.68 11.33
C ASN A 527 18.45 -2.99 10.56
N ILE A 528 19.69 -3.45 10.73
CA ILE A 528 20.88 -2.94 10.02
C ILE A 528 20.73 -3.12 8.50
N LEU A 529 20.01 -4.16 8.07
CA LEU A 529 19.72 -4.46 6.66
C LEU A 529 18.43 -3.80 6.15
N ASN A 530 17.93 -2.77 6.84
CA ASN A 530 16.71 -2.05 6.51
C ASN A 530 15.48 -2.98 6.44
N LYS A 531 15.38 -3.96 7.34
CA LYS A 531 14.16 -4.78 7.52
C LYS A 531 13.47 -4.37 8.82
N GLN A 532 12.22 -3.95 8.71
CA GLN A 532 11.45 -3.54 9.88
C GLN A 532 10.95 -4.78 10.62
N CYS A 533 11.10 -4.81 11.94
CA CYS A 533 10.60 -5.86 12.80
C CYS A 533 9.55 -5.31 13.77
N ILE A 534 8.38 -5.93 13.81
CA ILE A 534 7.32 -5.68 14.79
C ILE A 534 7.19 -6.95 15.64
N VAL A 535 7.56 -6.87 16.91
CA VAL A 535 7.67 -8.05 17.78
C VAL A 535 6.75 -7.91 18.99
N GLU A 536 5.83 -8.84 19.18
CA GLU A 536 5.15 -9.01 20.47
C GLU A 536 5.93 -10.01 21.32
N THR A 537 6.35 -9.62 22.53
CA THR A 537 7.16 -10.49 23.40
C THR A 537 6.85 -10.29 24.89
N HIS A 538 7.06 -11.35 25.65
CA HIS A 538 7.08 -11.42 27.10
C HIS A 538 8.48 -11.70 27.65
N SER A 539 9.51 -11.73 26.80
CA SER A 539 10.86 -12.11 27.19
C SER A 539 11.63 -10.96 27.85
N GLU A 540 11.90 -11.07 29.14
CA GLU A 540 12.88 -10.24 29.87
C GLU A 540 14.26 -10.32 29.20
N TYR A 541 14.64 -11.50 28.74
CA TYR A 541 15.94 -11.78 28.17
C TYR A 541 16.17 -11.01 26.86
N LEU A 542 15.15 -10.95 26.00
CA LEU A 542 15.19 -10.20 24.74
C LEU A 542 15.37 -8.70 25.01
N ILE A 543 14.57 -8.14 25.92
CA ILE A 543 14.63 -6.71 26.28
C ILE A 543 15.97 -6.37 26.95
N ASN A 544 16.45 -7.20 27.88
CA ASN A 544 17.72 -6.97 28.54
C ASN A 544 18.91 -7.08 27.58
N ARG A 545 18.85 -7.99 26.59
CA ARG A 545 19.86 -8.02 25.52
C ARG A 545 19.81 -6.75 24.68
N LEU A 546 18.63 -6.29 24.27
CA LEU A 546 18.48 -5.05 23.52
C LEU A 546 19.07 -3.86 24.28
N ARG A 547 18.77 -3.72 25.58
CA ARG A 547 19.34 -2.69 26.46
C ARG A 547 20.86 -2.75 26.48
N TYR A 548 21.43 -3.95 26.62
CA TYR A 548 22.87 -4.15 26.57
C TYR A 548 23.47 -3.73 25.22
N LEU A 549 22.84 -4.12 24.09
CA LEU A 549 23.30 -3.74 22.76
C LEU A 549 23.28 -2.22 22.53
N VAL A 550 22.26 -1.52 23.06
CA VAL A 550 22.21 -0.05 23.03
C VAL A 550 23.30 0.57 23.90
N ALA A 551 23.62 -0.02 25.05
CA ALA A 551 24.64 0.51 25.96
C ALA A 551 26.07 0.37 25.42
N ILE A 552 26.33 -0.63 24.57
CA ILE A 552 27.66 -0.86 23.96
C ILE A 552 27.83 -0.20 22.59
N SER A 553 26.77 0.32 21.97
CA SER A 553 26.90 1.08 20.72
C SER A 553 27.42 2.50 21.00
N GLU A 554 28.36 3.00 20.20
CA GLU A 554 28.94 4.34 20.42
C GLU A 554 27.95 5.46 20.01
N GLY A 555 27.10 5.20 19.02
CA GLY A 555 26.06 6.11 18.53
C GLY A 555 24.65 5.89 19.09
N GLU A 556 23.74 6.81 18.72
CA GLU A 556 22.32 6.77 19.14
C GLU A 556 21.40 6.08 18.12
N SER A 557 21.94 5.52 17.03
CA SER A 557 21.16 4.93 15.94
C SER A 557 20.23 3.81 16.44
N LEU A 558 20.77 2.88 17.23
CA LEU A 558 20.00 1.75 17.77
C LEU A 558 18.90 2.21 18.74
N SER A 559 19.20 3.23 19.56
CA SER A 559 18.25 3.85 20.49
C SER A 559 17.13 4.60 19.76
N LYS A 560 17.43 5.26 18.64
CA LYS A 560 16.44 5.98 17.82
C LYS A 560 15.57 5.03 17.00
N ASN A 561 16.15 3.95 16.49
CA ASN A 561 15.48 2.97 15.63
C ASN A 561 14.72 1.88 16.41
N SER A 562 14.69 1.95 17.74
CA SER A 562 14.00 1.00 18.61
C SER A 562 12.95 1.69 19.46
N ILE A 563 11.72 1.18 19.45
CA ILE A 563 10.62 1.66 20.29
C ILE A 563 9.96 0.48 21.01
N LEU A 564 9.69 0.66 22.30
CA LEU A 564 8.97 -0.32 23.13
C LEU A 564 7.63 0.28 23.53
N TYR A 565 6.55 -0.47 23.36
CA TYR A 565 5.24 -0.15 23.91
C TYR A 565 4.93 -1.10 25.04
N PHE A 566 4.73 -0.53 26.23
CA PHE A 566 4.15 -1.26 27.34
C PHE A 566 2.63 -1.16 27.30
N VAL A 567 1.98 -2.32 27.27
CA VAL A 567 0.53 -2.42 27.10
C VAL A 567 -0.12 -2.85 28.39
N GLU A 568 -0.93 -1.95 28.94
CA GLU A 568 -1.71 -2.13 30.18
C GLU A 568 -3.19 -2.16 29.85
N LYS A 569 -3.97 -2.92 30.61
CA LYS A 569 -5.42 -3.02 30.42
C LYS A 569 -6.15 -2.69 31.71
N GLU A 570 -6.94 -1.64 31.67
CA GLU A 570 -7.78 -1.18 32.77
C GLU A 570 -9.24 -1.08 32.30
N ASN A 571 -10.19 -1.62 33.06
CA ASN A 571 -11.63 -1.56 32.72
C ASN A 571 -11.94 -2.02 31.28
N ALA A 572 -11.30 -3.11 30.86
CA ALA A 572 -11.35 -3.68 29.50
C ALA A 572 -10.76 -2.82 28.37
N ILE A 573 -10.19 -1.64 28.68
CA ILE A 573 -9.52 -0.75 27.72
C ILE A 573 -8.00 -0.93 27.82
N SER A 574 -7.36 -1.11 26.68
CA SER A 574 -5.90 -1.17 26.57
C SER A 574 -5.31 0.21 26.35
N THR A 575 -4.24 0.51 27.07
CA THR A 575 -3.41 1.70 26.91
C THR A 575 -2.01 1.29 26.49
N TYR A 576 -1.37 2.10 25.64
CA TYR A 576 -0.06 1.81 25.05
C TYR A 576 0.90 2.92 25.48
N LYS A 577 1.73 2.63 26.48
CA LYS A 577 2.73 3.56 26.99
C LYS A 577 4.02 3.41 26.18
N GLU A 578 4.43 4.47 25.49
CA GLU A 578 5.72 4.53 24.81
C GLU A 578 6.86 4.51 25.83
N ILE A 579 7.82 3.62 25.62
CA ILE A 579 9.03 3.46 26.41
C ILE A 579 10.22 3.50 25.45
N ARG A 580 11.21 4.34 25.76
CA ARG A 580 12.47 4.40 25.01
C ARG A 580 13.66 3.98 25.87
N ILE A 581 14.55 3.22 25.25
CA ILE A 581 15.87 2.91 25.79
C ILE A 581 16.78 4.07 25.43
N ASN A 582 17.33 4.75 26.43
CA ASN A 582 18.27 5.84 26.17
C ASN A 582 19.62 5.30 25.67
N LYS A 583 20.53 6.20 25.26
CA LYS A 583 21.88 5.85 24.80
C LYS A 583 22.76 5.06 25.77
N TYR A 584 22.35 4.92 27.04
CA TYR A 584 23.06 4.16 28.07
C TYR A 584 22.40 2.80 28.36
N GLY A 585 21.39 2.39 27.58
CA GLY A 585 20.66 1.14 27.82
C GLY A 585 19.64 1.23 28.98
N VAL A 586 19.37 2.44 29.47
CA VAL A 586 18.47 2.67 30.61
C VAL A 586 17.09 3.09 30.12
N ILE A 587 16.06 2.50 30.72
CA ILE A 587 14.66 2.90 30.58
C ILE A 587 14.31 3.69 31.84
N LYS A 588 13.89 4.96 31.67
CA LYS A 588 13.65 5.88 32.80
C LYS A 588 12.38 5.55 33.57
N ASP A 589 11.27 5.34 32.87
CA ASP A 589 9.94 5.18 33.45
C ASP A 589 9.48 3.72 33.35
N TRP A 590 10.17 2.84 34.08
CA TRP A 590 9.83 1.43 34.08
C TRP A 590 8.39 1.23 34.60
N PRO A 591 7.52 0.52 33.86
CA PRO A 591 6.17 0.26 34.30
C PRO A 591 6.16 -0.66 35.51
N VAL A 592 5.28 -0.36 36.47
CA VAL A 592 5.20 -1.08 37.74
C VAL A 592 4.67 -2.50 37.51
N GLY A 593 5.36 -3.52 38.01
CA GLY A 593 4.90 -4.91 37.97
C GLY A 593 5.23 -5.66 36.68
N PHE A 594 6.07 -5.09 35.83
CA PHE A 594 6.55 -5.74 34.62
C PHE A 594 8.06 -5.77 34.63
N PHE A 595 8.68 -6.96 34.53
CA PHE A 595 10.13 -7.18 34.48
C PHE A 595 10.95 -6.66 35.69
N ASP A 596 10.32 -5.96 36.65
CA ASP A 596 10.92 -5.46 37.88
C ASP A 596 10.78 -6.45 39.05
N GLU A 597 9.94 -7.49 38.92
CA GLU A 597 9.78 -8.53 39.94
C GLU A 597 11.06 -9.33 40.14
N SER A 598 11.74 -9.71 39.06
CA SER A 598 13.02 -10.44 39.11
C SER A 598 14.09 -9.64 39.89
N GLU A 599 14.22 -8.33 39.60
CA GLU A 599 15.16 -7.44 40.29
C GLU A 599 14.77 -7.20 41.75
N LYS A 600 13.49 -6.93 42.01
CA LYS A 600 12.96 -6.78 43.38
C LYS A 600 13.16 -8.05 44.20
N LEU A 601 12.92 -9.22 43.61
CA LEU A 601 13.10 -10.50 44.26
C LEU A 601 14.59 -10.75 44.55
N ALA A 602 15.49 -10.47 43.60
CA ALA A 602 16.93 -10.56 43.81
C ALA A 602 17.41 -9.65 44.97
N SER A 603 16.92 -8.41 45.02
CA SER A 603 17.19 -7.47 46.12
C SER A 603 16.67 -8.00 47.46
N LYS A 604 15.42 -8.49 47.50
CA LYS A 604 14.83 -9.09 48.71
C LYS A 604 15.58 -10.34 49.17
N MET A 605 16.07 -11.16 48.23
CA MET A 605 16.88 -12.34 48.53
C MET A 605 18.22 -11.96 49.16
N LEU A 606 18.89 -10.93 48.62
CA LEU A 606 20.13 -10.37 49.20
C LEU A 606 19.88 -9.85 50.61
N GLU A 607 18.82 -9.07 50.80
CA GLU A 607 18.44 -8.52 52.11
C GLU A 607 18.15 -9.64 53.13
N ALA A 608 17.34 -10.63 52.74
CA ALA A 608 17.04 -11.80 53.58
C ALA A 608 18.30 -12.60 53.93
N ALA A 609 19.21 -12.79 52.98
CA ALA A 609 20.49 -13.46 53.20
C ALA A 609 21.40 -12.68 54.17
N MET A 610 21.44 -11.34 54.04
CA MET A 610 22.18 -10.47 54.97
C MET A 610 21.60 -10.51 56.38
N LEU A 611 20.28 -10.47 56.53
CA LEU A 611 19.60 -10.57 57.82
C LEU A 611 19.85 -11.93 58.49
N LYS A 612 19.82 -13.02 57.71
CA LYS A 612 20.14 -14.36 58.22
C LYS A 612 21.59 -14.44 58.71
N ARG A 613 22.55 -13.94 57.93
CA ARG A 613 23.97 -13.87 58.34
C ARG A 613 24.23 -13.01 59.58
N LYS A 614 23.41 -11.99 59.83
CA LYS A 614 23.46 -11.17 61.06
C LYS A 614 22.89 -11.88 62.28
N LYS A 615 22.02 -12.89 62.12
CA LYS A 615 21.49 -13.71 63.21
C LYS A 615 22.40 -14.90 63.56
N ASP A 616 23.16 -15.38 62.59
CA ASP A 616 24.12 -16.48 62.76
C ASP A 616 25.48 -16.01 63.33
N LYS A 617 25.72 -14.69 63.38
CA LYS A 617 26.84 -14.06 64.10
C LYS A 617 26.36 -13.52 65.42
#